data_AF-B5EUL8-F1
#
_entry.id   AF-B5EUL8-F1
#
_cell.length_a   1.000
_cell.length_b   1.000
_cell.length_c   1.000
_cell.angle_alpha   90.00
_cell.angle_beta   90.00
_cell.angle_gamma   90.00
#
_symmetry.space_group_name_H-M   'P 1'
#
loop_
_entity.id
_entity.type
_entity.pdbx_description
1 polymer ?
#
loop_
_entity_poly.entity_id
_entity_poly.type
_entity_poly.pdbx_seq_one_letter_code
_entity_poly.pdbx_strand_id
1 'polypeptide(L)'
;MHFNCKLIPSSSLSHKELEYILTPDEFVRLLSRGKNSQSIINQLPVQLRQSLSISASKSVQSLLFSLNQKLTKAEWIAVSTTVRKTGLSDTQLAQYPQLKKQIDRVETTQPAKFVKANFKPVTDDVPLVRNLSFTPVNPSPEHKISIEFAGQWPNNAASLLLAKSGEQKEKIAKPRADIHASHRSIATFKDLEPEPRNLYLTIPMNGTPQPLKLLLAENIQPVDKETEMDEWDTVLVPVRALAYLTSEQNKLNAAELQGGYVYLFWKGVLWREFYIDNNGYYQDIDVEYHRRLFDEEKNKSKPKTLKREPDGLPLAQFWVPYKIAGDVQQGESGLKLFFSPKQKPFNQIEALESDPAKLNKVSSSLDELSHYSDAKSFSALEFTSDVDSAVVHDITEDDMPWFSDKQAVLRSLDKSNIVIAYLDGHNNGFQVRLEVNDIDRQIPESELDAWEYNGLIAILEDEESDWRVNEAFEPIIHNGYISALITNIPPKGKFTLYFANRHGEDSRVTLFKGLTYQEMVANDLELDAPEPAQPVELDAQQQGLIKASNDQRTAMQKLIFG
;
A
#
# COMPACT_ATOMS: atom_id res chain seq x y z
N MET A 1 -2.79 45.25 -60.49
CA MET A 1 -3.73 45.83 -59.50
C MET A 1 -3.90 44.82 -58.40
N HIS A 2 -3.38 45.11 -57.21
CA HIS A 2 -3.69 44.33 -56.02
C HIS A 2 -5.07 44.74 -55.53
N PHE A 3 -5.95 43.76 -55.26
CA PHE A 3 -7.23 44.07 -54.64
C PHE A 3 -6.96 44.52 -53.20
N ASN A 4 -7.34 45.76 -52.88
CA ASN A 4 -7.25 46.33 -51.54
C ASN A 4 -8.39 45.81 -50.64
N CYS A 5 -8.72 44.52 -50.77
CA CYS A 5 -9.74 43.85 -50.00
C CYS A 5 -9.43 42.36 -49.86
N LYS A 6 -9.78 41.80 -48.70
CA LYS A 6 -9.70 40.38 -48.38
C LYS A 6 -11.11 39.82 -48.16
N LEU A 7 -11.29 38.53 -48.42
CA LEU A 7 -12.50 37.81 -48.04
C LEU A 7 -12.19 36.92 -46.85
N ILE A 8 -13.01 37.03 -45.80
CA ILE A 8 -12.91 36.19 -44.60
C ILE A 8 -14.20 35.38 -44.43
N PRO A 9 -14.13 34.16 -43.85
CA PRO A 9 -15.33 33.45 -43.44
C PRO A 9 -16.09 34.22 -42.36
N SER A 10 -17.43 34.15 -42.34
CA SER A 10 -18.23 34.84 -41.32
C SER A 10 -17.98 34.38 -39.88
N SER A 11 -17.47 33.16 -39.69
CA SER A 11 -17.01 32.67 -38.39
C SER A 11 -15.76 33.38 -37.86
N SER A 12 -14.97 33.99 -38.74
CA SER A 12 -13.71 34.66 -38.38
C SER A 12 -13.88 36.16 -38.14
N LEU A 13 -15.09 36.71 -38.29
CA LEU A 13 -15.36 38.13 -38.11
C LEU A 13 -15.14 38.54 -36.65
N SER A 14 -14.30 39.55 -36.45
CA SER A 14 -13.99 40.15 -35.15
C SER A 14 -14.31 41.64 -35.09
N HIS A 15 -14.37 42.22 -33.88
CA HIS A 15 -14.60 43.67 -33.70
C HIS A 15 -13.63 44.56 -34.49
N LYS A 16 -12.37 44.12 -34.66
CA LYS A 16 -11.33 44.87 -35.38
C LYS A 16 -11.66 45.08 -36.86
N GLU A 17 -12.53 44.25 -37.43
CA GLU A 17 -12.84 44.23 -38.85
C GLU A 17 -14.14 44.96 -39.19
N LEU A 18 -14.96 45.32 -38.19
CA LEU A 18 -16.25 45.99 -38.38
C LEU A 18 -16.13 47.30 -39.17
N GLU A 19 -15.11 48.10 -38.86
CA GLU A 19 -14.85 49.39 -39.53
C GLU A 19 -14.32 49.25 -40.97
N TYR A 20 -14.03 48.02 -41.40
CA TYR A 20 -13.44 47.69 -42.69
C TYR A 20 -14.40 46.89 -43.60
N ILE A 21 -15.60 46.53 -43.13
CA ILE A 21 -16.56 45.70 -43.90
C ILE A 21 -17.01 46.43 -45.17
N LEU A 22 -17.06 45.73 -46.30
CA LEU A 22 -17.66 46.22 -47.55
C LEU A 22 -19.01 45.53 -47.76
N THR A 23 -19.99 46.24 -48.35
CA THR A 23 -21.22 45.60 -48.79
C THR A 23 -20.94 44.67 -49.98
N PRO A 24 -21.79 43.65 -50.22
CA PRO A 24 -21.66 42.79 -51.40
C PRO A 24 -21.53 43.59 -52.71
N ASP A 25 -22.34 44.63 -52.89
CA ASP A 25 -22.30 45.48 -54.09
C ASP A 25 -21.02 46.31 -54.20
N GLU A 26 -20.52 46.85 -53.08
CA GLU A 26 -19.24 47.58 -53.05
C GLU A 26 -18.08 46.67 -53.46
N PHE A 27 -18.06 45.45 -52.94
CA PHE A 27 -17.05 44.46 -53.27
C PHE A 27 -17.13 44.04 -54.75
N VAL A 28 -18.33 43.75 -55.26
CA VAL A 28 -18.53 43.39 -56.67
C VAL A 28 -18.12 44.55 -57.58
N ARG A 29 -18.42 45.81 -57.23
CA ARG A 29 -18.01 47.01 -57.98
C ARG A 29 -16.50 47.22 -57.97
N LEU A 30 -15.79 46.82 -56.91
CA LEU A 30 -14.31 46.85 -56.90
C LEU A 30 -13.74 45.82 -57.87
N LEU A 31 -14.31 44.61 -57.88
CA LEU A 31 -13.86 43.53 -58.75
C LEU A 31 -14.31 43.69 -60.21
N SER A 32 -15.38 44.44 -60.49
CA SER A 32 -15.87 44.69 -61.86
C SER A 32 -14.88 45.47 -62.73
N ARG A 33 -13.85 46.08 -62.12
CA ARG A 33 -12.73 46.74 -62.81
C ARG A 33 -11.62 45.76 -63.25
N GLY A 34 -11.69 44.50 -62.81
CA GLY A 34 -10.75 43.44 -63.17
C GLY A 34 -10.97 42.95 -64.60
N LYS A 35 -9.89 42.92 -65.40
CA LYS A 35 -9.97 42.54 -66.83
C LYS A 35 -10.04 41.03 -67.10
N ASN A 36 -9.79 40.16 -66.12
CA ASN A 36 -9.68 38.71 -66.31
C ASN A 36 -10.23 37.94 -65.09
N SER A 37 -11.04 36.90 -65.29
CA SER A 37 -11.58 36.06 -64.22
C SER A 37 -10.50 35.29 -63.46
N GLN A 38 -9.46 34.80 -64.16
CA GLN A 38 -8.41 34.00 -63.55
C GLN A 38 -7.55 34.80 -62.57
N SER A 39 -7.34 36.09 -62.83
CA SER A 39 -6.59 36.96 -61.92
C SER A 39 -7.36 37.32 -60.64
N ILE A 40 -8.70 37.34 -60.72
CA ILE A 40 -9.58 37.45 -59.55
C ILE A 40 -9.53 36.15 -58.75
N ILE A 41 -9.70 35.00 -59.42
CA ILE A 41 -9.66 33.68 -58.77
C ILE A 41 -8.36 33.49 -58.00
N ASN A 42 -7.21 33.82 -58.58
CA ASN A 42 -5.92 33.64 -57.92
C ASN A 42 -5.74 34.44 -56.61
N GLN A 43 -6.55 35.49 -56.40
CA GLN A 43 -6.52 36.31 -55.19
C GLN A 43 -7.57 35.89 -54.14
N LEU A 44 -8.45 34.94 -54.47
CA LEU A 44 -9.45 34.43 -53.53
C LEU A 44 -8.82 33.40 -52.55
N PRO A 45 -9.30 33.34 -51.30
CA PRO A 45 -8.92 32.29 -50.36
C PRO A 45 -9.13 30.89 -50.95
N VAL A 46 -8.21 29.94 -50.66
CA VAL A 46 -8.24 28.57 -51.20
C VAL A 46 -9.61 27.91 -50.96
N GLN A 47 -10.17 28.08 -49.77
CA GLN A 47 -11.45 27.49 -49.36
C GLN A 47 -12.62 28.04 -50.20
N LEU A 48 -12.58 29.34 -50.51
CA LEU A 48 -13.59 29.96 -51.37
C LEU A 48 -13.46 29.46 -52.81
N ARG A 49 -12.23 29.35 -53.34
CA ARG A 49 -11.98 28.85 -54.71
C ARG A 49 -12.55 27.45 -54.92
N GLN A 50 -12.39 26.57 -53.94
CA GLN A 50 -12.92 25.21 -53.98
C GLN A 50 -14.46 25.16 -53.96
N SER A 51 -15.10 26.16 -53.36
CA SER A 51 -16.57 26.24 -53.27
C SER A 51 -17.25 26.81 -54.53
N LEU A 52 -16.48 27.34 -55.49
CA LEU A 52 -17.00 27.89 -56.73
C LEU A 52 -17.20 26.78 -57.77
N SER A 53 -18.31 26.84 -58.52
CA SER A 53 -18.55 25.89 -59.59
C SER A 53 -17.64 26.15 -60.79
N ILE A 54 -17.35 25.11 -61.58
CA ILE A 54 -16.54 25.20 -62.81
C ILE A 54 -17.18 26.18 -63.82
N SER A 55 -18.50 26.36 -63.79
CA SER A 55 -19.22 27.31 -64.63
C SER A 55 -18.99 28.77 -64.20
N ALA A 56 -18.73 29.03 -62.91
CA ALA A 56 -18.53 30.37 -62.37
C ALA A 56 -17.16 30.97 -62.71
N SER A 57 -16.17 30.16 -63.09
CA SER A 57 -14.83 30.65 -63.47
C SER A 57 -14.70 31.07 -64.93
N LYS A 58 -15.70 30.75 -65.77
CA LYS A 58 -15.65 30.92 -67.23
C LYS A 58 -15.71 32.38 -67.70
N SER A 59 -16.35 33.27 -66.96
CA SER A 59 -16.41 34.70 -67.29
C SER A 59 -16.35 35.57 -66.04
N VAL A 60 -15.93 36.82 -66.19
CA VAL A 60 -15.93 37.78 -65.08
C VAL A 60 -17.35 37.98 -64.54
N GLN A 61 -18.38 38.06 -65.41
CA GLN A 61 -19.76 38.25 -64.95
C GLN A 61 -20.28 37.06 -64.13
N SER A 62 -20.01 35.82 -64.56
CA SER A 62 -20.45 34.62 -63.83
C SER A 62 -19.73 34.45 -62.50
N LEU A 63 -18.45 34.84 -62.44
CA LEU A 63 -17.66 34.85 -61.20
C LEU A 63 -18.21 35.87 -60.20
N LEU A 64 -18.43 37.11 -60.64
CA LEU A 64 -18.96 38.17 -59.80
C LEU A 64 -20.36 37.84 -59.29
N PHE A 65 -21.22 37.23 -60.12
CA PHE A 65 -22.54 36.77 -59.69
C PHE A 65 -22.44 35.72 -58.59
N SER A 66 -21.56 34.74 -58.75
CA SER A 66 -21.37 33.67 -57.75
C SER A 66 -20.78 34.20 -56.44
N LEU A 67 -19.82 35.12 -56.52
CA LEU A 67 -19.28 35.81 -55.34
C LEU A 67 -20.35 36.66 -54.63
N ASN A 68 -21.19 37.36 -55.40
CA ASN A 68 -22.28 38.16 -54.82
C ASN A 68 -23.26 37.27 -54.05
N GLN A 69 -23.61 36.08 -54.57
CA GLN A 69 -24.48 35.14 -53.86
C GLN A 69 -23.89 34.69 -52.52
N LYS A 70 -22.58 34.40 -52.47
CA LYS A 70 -21.88 33.98 -51.24
C LYS A 70 -21.81 35.10 -50.20
N LEU A 71 -21.62 36.34 -50.65
CA LEU A 71 -21.60 37.53 -49.79
C LEU A 71 -22.99 37.90 -49.27
N THR A 72 -24.02 37.84 -50.11
CA THR A 72 -25.42 38.12 -49.71
C THR A 72 -25.94 37.09 -48.70
N LYS A 73 -25.48 35.83 -48.79
CA LYS A 73 -25.76 34.80 -47.79
C LYS A 73 -24.94 34.93 -46.50
N ALA A 74 -24.00 35.89 -46.44
CA ALA A 74 -23.04 36.08 -45.35
C ALA A 74 -22.24 34.80 -44.99
N GLU A 75 -21.97 33.94 -45.98
CA GLU A 75 -21.00 32.84 -45.81
C GLU A 75 -19.57 33.41 -45.75
N TRP A 76 -19.33 34.44 -46.57
CA TRP A 76 -18.08 35.19 -46.64
C TRP A 76 -18.37 36.67 -46.44
N ILE A 77 -17.41 37.39 -45.88
CA ILE A 77 -17.48 38.83 -45.61
C ILE A 77 -16.29 39.50 -46.29
N ALA A 78 -16.58 40.55 -47.05
CA ALA A 78 -15.57 41.37 -47.69
C ALA A 78 -15.05 42.43 -46.72
N VAL A 79 -13.74 42.49 -46.56
CA VAL A 79 -13.05 43.41 -45.66
C VAL A 79 -12.01 44.18 -46.46
N SER A 80 -12.12 45.51 -46.46
CA SER A 80 -11.19 46.43 -47.08
C SER A 80 -9.85 46.48 -46.32
N THR A 81 -8.75 46.81 -47.01
CA THR A 81 -7.47 47.13 -46.33
C THR A 81 -7.46 48.53 -45.72
N THR A 82 -8.39 49.40 -46.12
CA THR A 82 -8.55 50.76 -45.58
C THR A 82 -9.86 50.89 -44.82
N VAL A 83 -9.82 51.58 -43.68
CA VAL A 83 -11.01 51.93 -42.88
C VAL A 83 -12.01 52.68 -43.75
N ARG A 84 -13.31 52.39 -43.60
CA ARG A 84 -14.35 53.16 -44.28
C ARG A 84 -14.36 54.60 -43.78
N LYS A 85 -14.53 55.58 -44.67
CA LYS A 85 -14.71 56.99 -44.27
C LYS A 85 -16.04 57.24 -43.56
N THR A 86 -17.05 56.42 -43.85
CA THR A 86 -18.39 56.45 -43.26
C THR A 86 -18.80 55.02 -42.93
N GLY A 87 -19.27 54.79 -41.70
CA GLY A 87 -19.83 53.51 -41.29
C GLY A 87 -21.00 53.06 -42.18
N LEU A 88 -21.32 51.77 -42.16
CA LEU A 88 -22.48 51.23 -42.87
C LEU A 88 -23.76 51.81 -42.25
N SER A 89 -24.63 52.43 -43.05
CA SER A 89 -25.90 52.93 -42.54
C SER A 89 -26.89 51.78 -42.33
N ASP A 90 -27.84 51.95 -41.41
CA ASP A 90 -28.93 50.98 -41.20
C ASP A 90 -29.72 50.70 -42.48
N THR A 91 -29.86 51.69 -43.35
CA THR A 91 -30.51 51.56 -44.66
C THR A 91 -29.71 50.69 -45.64
N GLN A 92 -28.37 50.71 -45.60
CA GLN A 92 -27.52 49.83 -46.38
C GLN A 92 -27.52 48.41 -45.82
N LEU A 93 -27.52 48.26 -44.49
CA LEU A 93 -27.59 46.96 -43.81
C LEU A 93 -28.95 46.28 -43.98
N ALA A 94 -30.03 47.04 -44.11
CA ALA A 94 -31.37 46.52 -44.39
C ALA A 94 -31.44 45.75 -45.73
N GLN A 95 -30.59 46.10 -46.70
CA GLN A 95 -30.52 45.40 -47.99
C GLN A 95 -29.81 44.03 -47.89
N TYR A 96 -29.03 43.81 -46.82
CA TYR A 96 -28.26 42.59 -46.59
C TYR A 96 -28.50 42.03 -45.18
N PRO A 97 -29.69 41.46 -44.91
CA PRO A 97 -30.10 41.08 -43.56
C PRO A 97 -29.19 40.04 -42.90
N GLN A 98 -28.58 39.14 -43.69
CA GLN A 98 -27.63 38.14 -43.17
C GLN A 98 -26.30 38.77 -42.76
N LEU A 99 -25.83 39.79 -43.48
CA LEU A 99 -24.63 40.54 -43.11
C LEU A 99 -24.89 41.34 -41.82
N LYS A 100 -26.05 42.00 -41.73
CA LYS A 100 -26.49 42.70 -40.52
C LYS A 100 -26.47 41.78 -39.30
N LYS A 101 -27.05 40.58 -39.41
CA LYS A 101 -27.05 39.58 -38.32
C LYS A 101 -25.64 39.20 -37.85
N GLN A 102 -24.65 39.10 -38.74
CA GLN A 102 -23.27 38.79 -38.36
C GLN A 102 -22.57 39.95 -37.67
N ILE A 103 -22.86 41.19 -38.10
CA ILE A 103 -22.36 42.41 -37.45
C ILE A 103 -22.95 42.52 -36.04
N ASP A 104 -24.28 42.42 -35.92
CA ASP A 104 -24.99 42.46 -34.64
C ASP A 104 -24.49 41.37 -33.66
N ARG A 105 -24.22 40.15 -34.17
CA ARG A 105 -23.62 39.07 -33.36
C ARG A 105 -22.27 39.49 -32.78
N VAL A 106 -21.39 40.07 -33.60
CA VAL A 106 -20.07 40.50 -33.11
C VAL A 106 -20.20 41.68 -32.16
N GLU A 107 -21.04 42.67 -32.47
CA GLU A 107 -21.29 43.84 -31.61
C GLU A 107 -21.87 43.47 -30.23
N THR A 108 -22.68 42.42 -30.14
CA THR A 108 -23.30 41.95 -28.88
C THR A 108 -22.42 41.03 -28.04
N THR A 109 -21.30 40.49 -28.56
CA THR A 109 -20.54 39.42 -27.87
C THR A 109 -19.47 39.92 -26.86
N GLN A 110 -19.14 41.23 -26.78
CA GLN A 110 -18.55 41.89 -25.58
C GLN A 110 -18.23 43.38 -25.83
N PRO A 111 -18.37 44.28 -24.83
CA PRO A 111 -18.08 45.71 -25.00
C PRO A 111 -16.58 46.00 -25.14
N ALA A 112 -16.28 47.04 -25.92
CA ALA A 112 -14.93 47.50 -26.27
C ALA A 112 -14.04 47.82 -25.06
N LYS A 113 -12.80 47.31 -25.07
CA LYS A 113 -11.68 47.90 -24.32
C LYS A 113 -11.43 49.30 -24.85
N PHE A 114 -11.74 50.32 -24.06
CA PHE A 114 -11.39 51.71 -24.34
C PHE A 114 -9.86 51.89 -24.35
N VAL A 115 -9.31 52.40 -25.45
CA VAL A 115 -7.92 52.89 -25.53
C VAL A 115 -7.95 54.39 -25.22
N LYS A 116 -7.48 54.79 -24.03
CA LYS A 116 -7.30 56.21 -23.67
C LYS A 116 -6.03 56.78 -24.33
N ALA A 117 -6.11 58.06 -24.68
CA ALA A 117 -5.08 58.84 -25.36
C ALA A 117 -3.72 58.86 -24.63
N ASN A 118 -2.63 58.91 -25.42
CA ASN A 118 -1.23 59.01 -25.02
C ASN A 118 -0.94 60.25 -24.16
N PHE A 119 -1.20 60.18 -22.85
CA PHE A 119 -0.52 61.01 -21.86
C PHE A 119 0.46 60.12 -21.10
N LYS A 120 1.72 60.54 -20.97
CA LYS A 120 2.66 59.91 -20.03
C LYS A 120 2.14 60.18 -18.62
N PRO A 121 1.62 59.18 -17.89
CA PRO A 121 1.32 59.35 -16.48
C PRO A 121 2.67 59.46 -15.77
N VAL A 122 2.82 60.48 -14.92
CA VAL A 122 3.85 60.47 -13.87
C VAL A 122 3.59 59.19 -13.07
N THR A 123 4.57 58.29 -13.01
CA THR A 123 4.49 57.12 -12.16
C THR A 123 4.64 57.57 -10.72
N ASP A 124 3.53 57.59 -10.00
CA ASP A 124 3.60 57.40 -8.56
C ASP A 124 3.88 55.90 -8.36
N ASP A 125 5.15 55.57 -8.10
CA ASP A 125 5.64 54.19 -7.92
C ASP A 125 5.20 53.62 -6.56
N VAL A 126 3.92 53.79 -6.22
CA VAL A 126 3.30 53.10 -5.10
C VAL A 126 2.17 52.21 -5.65
N PRO A 127 2.34 50.88 -5.66
CA PRO A 127 1.28 49.99 -6.07
C PRO A 127 0.11 50.10 -5.10
N LEU A 128 -1.00 50.70 -5.54
CA LEU A 128 -2.27 50.56 -4.83
C LEU A 128 -2.69 49.09 -4.91
N VAL A 129 -2.70 48.46 -3.74
CA VAL A 129 -2.98 47.04 -3.51
C VAL A 129 -4.27 46.66 -4.24
N ARG A 130 -4.26 45.51 -4.94
CA ARG A 130 -5.45 44.92 -5.54
C ARG A 130 -6.61 44.99 -4.54
N ASN A 131 -7.77 45.52 -4.94
CA ASN A 131 -9.00 45.37 -4.17
C ASN A 131 -9.30 43.86 -4.07
N LEU A 132 -8.76 43.23 -3.04
CA LEU A 132 -9.10 41.89 -2.61
C LEU A 132 -10.55 41.98 -2.17
N SER A 133 -11.46 41.39 -2.95
CA SER A 133 -12.76 40.99 -2.42
C SER A 133 -12.48 40.00 -1.30
N PHE A 134 -12.42 40.49 -0.07
CA PHE A 134 -12.29 39.66 1.12
C PHE A 134 -13.66 39.00 1.34
N THR A 135 -13.82 37.81 0.77
CA THR A 135 -14.83 36.89 1.29
C THR A 135 -14.31 36.45 2.65
N PRO A 136 -14.99 36.75 3.77
CA PRO A 136 -14.56 36.25 5.07
C PRO A 136 -14.52 34.72 4.97
N VAL A 137 -13.31 34.16 4.98
CA VAL A 137 -13.14 32.73 5.22
C VAL A 137 -13.52 32.57 6.68
N ASN A 138 -14.49 31.71 6.99
CA ASN A 138 -14.73 31.35 8.39
C ASN A 138 -13.38 30.98 9.00
N PRO A 139 -13.01 31.56 10.15
CA PRO A 139 -11.70 31.30 10.73
C PRO A 139 -11.51 29.79 10.85
N SER A 140 -10.42 29.29 10.25
CA SER A 140 -10.04 27.89 10.42
C SER A 140 -9.79 27.67 11.90
N PRO A 141 -10.23 26.54 12.46
CA PRO A 141 -10.00 26.26 13.87
C PRO A 141 -8.52 26.33 14.20
N GLU A 142 -8.17 27.01 15.28
CA GLU A 142 -6.78 27.40 15.58
C GLU A 142 -6.04 26.36 16.43
N HIS A 143 -6.43 25.08 16.36
CA HIS A 143 -5.79 24.00 17.10
C HIS A 143 -5.22 22.92 16.19
N LYS A 144 -4.23 22.19 16.73
CA LYS A 144 -3.59 21.04 16.10
C LYS A 144 -3.40 19.89 17.10
N ILE A 145 -3.27 18.68 16.57
CA ILE A 145 -2.70 17.54 17.30
C ILE A 145 -1.47 17.12 16.51
N SER A 146 -0.33 17.05 17.19
CA SER A 146 0.95 16.62 16.61
C SER A 146 1.44 15.37 17.31
N ILE A 147 1.86 14.39 16.51
CA ILE A 147 2.35 13.10 16.95
C ILE A 147 3.78 12.97 16.44
N GLU A 148 4.66 12.64 17.37
CA GLU A 148 6.08 12.46 17.12
C GLU A 148 6.38 11.00 16.81
N PHE A 149 7.31 10.80 15.88
CA PHE A 149 7.88 9.52 15.55
C PHE A 149 9.37 9.60 15.83
N ALA A 150 9.87 8.74 16.72
CA ALA A 150 11.26 8.67 17.13
C ALA A 150 12.12 8.09 16.00
N GLY A 151 12.44 8.91 15.01
CA GLY A 151 13.23 8.57 13.83
C GLY A 151 12.58 8.99 12.52
N GLN A 152 13.13 8.47 11.43
CA GLN A 152 12.67 8.78 10.09
C GLN A 152 11.64 7.76 9.61
N TRP A 153 10.56 8.26 8.99
CA TRP A 153 9.50 7.44 8.43
C TRP A 153 9.52 7.53 6.88
N PRO A 154 10.46 6.86 6.19
CA PRO A 154 10.45 6.86 4.73
C PRO A 154 9.36 5.92 4.18
N ASN A 155 8.50 6.44 3.31
CA ASN A 155 7.68 5.66 2.36
C ASN A 155 6.93 4.41 2.90
N ASN A 156 6.34 4.49 4.10
CA ASN A 156 5.53 3.38 4.62
C ASN A 156 4.02 3.51 4.27
N ALA A 157 3.36 2.36 4.16
CA ALA A 157 1.94 2.22 3.91
C ALA A 157 1.07 2.70 5.08
N ALA A 158 1.53 2.56 6.33
CA ALA A 158 0.80 2.94 7.53
C ALA A 158 0.60 4.47 7.66
N SER A 159 -0.45 4.86 8.38
CA SER A 159 -0.79 6.26 8.63
C SER A 159 -1.49 6.45 9.99
N LEU A 160 -1.70 7.70 10.40
CA LEU A 160 -2.51 8.02 11.56
C LEU A 160 -3.91 8.46 11.13
N LEU A 161 -4.92 8.03 11.87
CA LEU A 161 -6.31 8.43 11.71
C LEU A 161 -6.81 9.07 13.00
N LEU A 162 -7.33 10.29 12.89
CA LEU A 162 -8.06 10.95 13.94
C LEU A 162 -9.56 10.72 13.72
N ALA A 163 -10.23 10.06 14.67
CA ALA A 163 -11.63 9.66 14.58
C ALA A 163 -12.54 10.86 14.32
N LYS A 164 -13.66 10.67 13.61
CA LYS A 164 -14.69 11.72 13.52
C LYS A 164 -15.18 12.15 14.90
N SER A 165 -15.56 13.40 15.02
CA SER A 165 -16.18 14.01 16.20
C SER A 165 -17.57 14.53 15.84
N GLY A 166 -18.22 15.25 16.76
CA GLY A 166 -19.52 15.86 16.49
C GLY A 166 -19.44 16.94 15.41
N GLU A 167 -18.35 17.73 15.43
CA GLU A 167 -18.20 18.91 14.57
C GLU A 167 -17.26 18.67 13.38
N GLN A 168 -16.39 17.65 13.45
CA GLN A 168 -15.37 17.41 12.44
C GLN A 168 -15.34 15.98 11.90
N LYS A 169 -15.11 15.88 10.58
CA LYS A 169 -14.86 14.59 9.92
C LYS A 169 -13.55 13.97 10.38
N GLU A 170 -13.42 12.67 10.16
CA GLU A 170 -12.14 11.98 10.35
C GLU A 170 -11.04 12.62 9.50
N LYS A 171 -9.82 12.66 10.05
CA LYS A 171 -8.65 13.20 9.35
C LYS A 171 -7.55 12.15 9.33
N ILE A 172 -6.76 12.13 8.26
CA ILE A 172 -5.59 11.26 8.12
C ILE A 172 -4.35 12.12 8.06
N ALA A 173 -3.31 11.71 8.78
CA ALA A 173 -1.99 12.33 8.74
C ALA A 173 -0.93 11.26 8.49
N LYS A 174 0.09 11.64 7.72
CA LYS A 174 1.32 10.86 7.58
C LYS A 174 2.48 11.65 8.17
N PRO A 175 3.41 10.98 8.85
CA PRO A 175 4.61 11.64 9.36
C PRO A 175 5.47 12.18 8.23
N ARG A 176 6.12 13.29 8.51
CA ARG A 176 7.12 13.91 7.65
C ARG A 176 8.33 14.24 8.50
N ALA A 177 9.53 14.16 7.92
CA ALA A 177 10.76 14.55 8.59
C ALA A 177 10.60 15.96 9.19
N ASP A 178 10.95 16.11 10.46
CA ASP A 178 10.91 17.42 11.10
C ASP A 178 12.07 18.28 10.56
N ILE A 179 11.73 19.49 10.13
CA ILE A 179 12.68 20.46 9.58
C ILE A 179 13.58 21.07 10.68
N HIS A 180 13.15 21.00 11.95
CA HIS A 180 13.86 21.56 13.09
C HIS A 180 14.63 20.50 13.88
N ALA A 181 14.30 19.22 13.71
CA ALA A 181 14.87 18.12 14.49
C ALA A 181 15.08 16.86 13.63
N SER A 182 16.34 16.56 13.28
CA SER A 182 16.69 15.44 12.40
C SER A 182 16.44 14.05 13.00
N HIS A 183 16.27 13.97 14.31
CA HIS A 183 16.08 12.71 15.04
C HIS A 183 14.62 12.21 15.02
N ARG A 184 13.68 12.99 14.47
CA ARG A 184 12.25 12.68 14.50
C ARG A 184 11.52 13.03 13.20
N SER A 185 10.31 12.48 13.10
CA SER A 185 9.30 12.87 12.13
C SER A 185 8.02 13.29 12.86
N ILE A 186 7.24 14.21 12.29
CA ILE A 186 6.00 14.70 12.90
C ILE A 186 4.82 14.46 11.94
N ALA A 187 3.74 13.89 12.48
CA ALA A 187 2.44 13.88 11.84
C ALA A 187 1.52 14.89 12.53
N THR A 188 1.03 15.88 11.78
CA THR A 188 0.19 16.95 12.33
C THR A 188 -1.21 16.93 11.71
N PHE A 189 -2.23 16.84 12.56
CA PHE A 189 -3.61 17.15 12.23
C PHE A 189 -3.86 18.63 12.51
N LYS A 190 -4.09 19.43 11.45
CA LYS A 190 -4.37 20.88 11.55
C LYS A 190 -5.86 21.17 11.52
N ASP A 191 -6.24 22.42 11.75
CA ASP A 191 -7.61 22.94 11.63
C ASP A 191 -8.60 22.16 12.51
N LEU A 192 -8.25 21.96 13.80
CA LEU A 192 -9.04 21.20 14.76
C LEU A 192 -9.87 22.10 15.68
N GLU A 193 -11.12 21.73 15.90
CA GLU A 193 -11.92 22.28 16.99
C GLU A 193 -11.34 21.78 18.33
N PRO A 194 -11.49 22.53 19.44
CA PRO A 194 -10.98 22.14 20.76
C PRO A 194 -11.83 21.03 21.41
N GLU A 195 -12.02 19.92 20.69
CA GLU A 195 -12.79 18.76 21.11
C GLU A 195 -11.90 17.51 21.19
N PRO A 196 -12.08 16.66 22.22
CA PRO A 196 -11.33 15.42 22.35
C PRO A 196 -11.65 14.43 21.23
N ARG A 197 -10.63 13.76 20.70
CA ARG A 197 -10.79 12.77 19.61
C ARG A 197 -9.92 11.53 19.82
N ASN A 198 -10.40 10.38 19.35
CA ASN A 198 -9.63 9.14 19.40
C ASN A 198 -8.59 9.08 18.28
N LEU A 199 -7.39 8.62 18.61
CA LEU A 199 -6.27 8.46 17.69
C LEU A 199 -6.05 6.98 17.38
N TYR A 200 -5.88 6.67 16.10
CA TYR A 200 -5.61 5.32 15.61
C TYR A 200 -4.37 5.29 14.73
N LEU A 201 -3.60 4.21 14.83
CA LEU A 201 -2.67 3.77 13.80
C LEU A 201 -3.44 2.94 12.77
N THR A 202 -3.26 3.22 11.48
CA THR A 202 -3.93 2.49 10.40
C THR A 202 -2.95 1.76 9.52
N ILE A 203 -3.21 0.47 9.29
CA ILE A 203 -2.42 -0.41 8.44
C ILE A 203 -3.30 -0.84 7.27
N PRO A 204 -2.92 -0.57 6.00
CA PRO A 204 -3.68 -1.08 4.88
C PRO A 204 -3.62 -2.61 4.83
N MET A 205 -4.74 -3.22 4.44
CA MET A 205 -4.92 -4.68 4.39
C MET A 205 -5.14 -5.11 2.95
N ASN A 206 -4.62 -6.28 2.58
CA ASN A 206 -4.87 -6.97 1.33
C ASN A 206 -6.32 -7.46 1.30
N GLY A 207 -6.93 -7.44 0.10
CA GLY A 207 -8.28 -7.98 -0.09
C GLY A 207 -9.43 -7.14 0.46
N THR A 208 -9.18 -6.04 1.18
CA THR A 208 -10.22 -5.13 1.68
C THR A 208 -9.81 -3.65 1.56
N PRO A 209 -10.76 -2.74 1.22
CA PRO A 209 -10.49 -1.30 1.20
C PRO A 209 -10.41 -0.69 2.60
N GLN A 210 -10.84 -1.40 3.65
CA GLN A 210 -10.80 -0.91 5.01
C GLN A 210 -9.46 -1.25 5.67
N PRO A 211 -8.66 -0.25 6.10
CA PRO A 211 -7.44 -0.53 6.83
C PRO A 211 -7.76 -1.07 8.23
N LEU A 212 -6.86 -1.89 8.77
CA LEU A 212 -6.85 -2.25 10.18
C LEU A 212 -6.66 -0.97 11.00
N LYS A 213 -7.51 -0.76 12.02
CA LYS A 213 -7.48 0.41 12.90
C LYS A 213 -7.07 -0.02 14.30
N LEU A 214 -5.87 0.36 14.70
CA LEU A 214 -5.32 0.07 16.03
C LEU A 214 -5.48 1.32 16.89
N LEU A 215 -6.26 1.22 17.96
CA LEU A 215 -6.46 2.33 18.90
C LEU A 215 -5.15 2.64 19.62
N LEU A 216 -4.70 3.89 19.57
CA LEU A 216 -3.52 4.38 20.30
C LEU A 216 -3.92 5.18 21.54
N ALA A 217 -4.93 6.04 21.41
CA ALA A 217 -5.35 6.88 22.52
C ALA A 217 -6.81 7.29 22.38
N GLU A 218 -7.46 7.43 23.52
CA GLU A 218 -8.82 7.96 23.60
C GLU A 218 -8.77 9.42 24.03
N ASN A 219 -9.69 10.23 23.49
CA ASN A 219 -9.92 11.60 23.95
C ASN A 219 -8.67 12.51 23.95
N ILE A 220 -7.79 12.40 22.96
CA ILE A 220 -6.65 13.33 22.82
C ILE A 220 -7.19 14.75 22.61
N GLN A 221 -6.66 15.69 23.40
CA GLN A 221 -6.98 17.10 23.34
C GLN A 221 -6.09 17.83 22.32
N PRO A 222 -6.67 18.64 21.42
CA PRO A 222 -5.92 19.57 20.58
C PRO A 222 -5.22 20.67 21.38
N VAL A 223 -4.08 21.14 20.88
CA VAL A 223 -3.33 22.28 21.41
C VAL A 223 -3.38 23.45 20.43
N ASP A 224 -3.03 24.66 20.86
CA ASP A 224 -2.96 25.83 19.99
C ASP A 224 -2.03 25.58 18.78
N LYS A 225 -2.41 26.09 17.60
CA LYS A 225 -1.66 25.85 16.34
C LYS A 225 -0.19 26.28 16.37
N GLU A 226 0.14 27.28 17.20
CA GLU A 226 1.49 27.82 17.35
C GLU A 226 2.31 27.07 18.40
N THR A 227 1.71 26.10 19.10
CA THR A 227 2.41 25.29 20.11
C THR A 227 3.51 24.47 19.44
N GLU A 228 4.73 24.57 19.92
CA GLU A 228 5.84 23.70 19.54
C GLU A 228 6.43 23.07 20.80
N MET A 229 6.85 21.81 20.70
CA MET A 229 7.39 21.05 21.83
C MET A 229 8.73 20.40 21.44
N ASP A 230 9.68 20.42 22.37
CA ASP A 230 10.95 19.72 22.24
C ASP A 230 10.75 18.20 22.16
N GLU A 231 9.69 17.69 22.80
CA GLU A 231 9.16 16.34 22.64
C GLU A 231 7.63 16.40 22.76
N TRP A 232 6.91 15.86 21.79
CA TRP A 232 5.44 15.82 21.85
C TRP A 232 4.94 14.82 22.88
N ASP A 233 3.73 15.02 23.40
CA ASP A 233 3.12 14.14 24.42
C ASP A 233 2.76 12.74 23.88
N THR A 234 2.69 12.59 22.56
CA THR A 234 2.45 11.31 21.90
C THR A 234 3.64 10.98 21.01
N VAL A 235 4.39 9.93 21.36
CA VAL A 235 5.60 9.49 20.67
C VAL A 235 5.47 8.01 20.29
N LEU A 236 5.60 7.73 18.99
CA LEU A 236 5.66 6.38 18.45
C LEU A 236 7.10 6.04 18.05
N VAL A 237 7.57 4.85 18.43
CA VAL A 237 8.93 4.41 18.12
C VAL A 237 8.89 3.35 17.01
N PRO A 238 9.67 3.50 15.93
CA PRO A 238 9.89 2.44 14.95
C PRO A 238 10.76 1.32 15.54
N VAL A 239 10.31 0.09 15.38
CA VAL A 239 10.99 -1.11 15.89
C VAL A 239 11.11 -2.17 14.80
N ARG A 240 12.27 -2.83 14.74
CA ARG A 240 12.51 -4.05 13.99
C ARG A 240 13.06 -5.10 14.95
N ALA A 241 12.69 -6.36 14.77
CA ALA A 241 13.17 -7.45 15.61
C ALA A 241 14.42 -8.11 15.01
N LEU A 242 15.39 -8.41 15.85
CA LEU A 242 16.37 -9.48 15.63
C LEU A 242 16.13 -10.56 16.68
N ALA A 243 16.50 -11.79 16.39
CA ALA A 243 16.25 -12.90 17.28
C ALA A 243 17.54 -13.65 17.62
N TYR A 244 17.74 -13.94 18.90
CA TYR A 244 18.87 -14.70 19.39
C TYR A 244 18.80 -16.14 18.89
N LEU A 245 19.92 -16.69 18.45
CA LEU A 245 20.03 -18.08 18.03
C LEU A 245 20.07 -19.03 19.23
N THR A 246 20.62 -18.56 20.34
CA THR A 246 20.92 -19.38 21.51
C THR A 246 20.35 -18.79 22.80
N SER A 247 20.20 -19.64 23.81
CA SER A 247 19.70 -19.24 25.12
C SER A 247 20.61 -18.28 25.90
N GLU A 248 21.87 -18.08 25.48
CA GLU A 248 22.78 -17.12 26.12
C GLU A 248 22.45 -15.65 25.81
N GLN A 249 21.54 -15.39 24.86
CA GLN A 249 21.09 -14.04 24.49
C GLN A 249 22.24 -13.09 24.10
N ASN A 250 23.24 -13.62 23.38
CA ASN A 250 24.35 -12.83 22.87
C ASN A 250 23.94 -12.09 21.59
N LYS A 251 24.02 -10.75 21.58
CA LYS A 251 23.67 -9.91 20.43
C LYS A 251 24.53 -10.14 19.18
N LEU A 252 25.73 -10.72 19.35
CA LEU A 252 26.57 -11.14 18.22
C LEU A 252 26.06 -12.43 17.56
N ASN A 253 25.24 -13.21 18.29
CA ASN A 253 24.56 -14.42 17.83
C ASN A 253 23.06 -14.14 17.68
N ALA A 254 22.72 -13.05 17.00
CA ALA A 254 21.36 -12.70 16.64
C ALA A 254 21.23 -12.58 15.12
N ALA A 255 20.07 -12.94 14.58
CA ALA A 255 19.84 -12.91 13.14
C ALA A 255 18.50 -12.26 12.78
N GLU A 256 18.35 -11.96 11.49
CA GLU A 256 17.07 -11.58 10.90
C GLU A 256 16.12 -12.77 10.90
N LEU A 257 14.82 -12.49 10.94
CA LEU A 257 13.79 -13.51 10.87
C LEU A 257 13.27 -13.65 9.44
N GLN A 258 13.06 -14.88 8.96
CA GLN A 258 12.50 -15.23 7.64
C GLN A 258 11.32 -16.19 7.76
N GLY A 259 10.40 -15.91 8.68
CA GLY A 259 9.25 -16.78 8.95
C GLY A 259 8.80 -16.68 10.39
N GLY A 260 7.66 -17.28 10.69
CA GLY A 260 7.07 -17.29 12.02
C GLY A 260 6.29 -16.03 12.36
N TYR A 261 6.11 -15.80 13.66
CA TYR A 261 5.17 -14.82 14.19
C TYR A 261 5.79 -14.00 15.32
N VAL A 262 5.57 -12.68 15.29
CA VAL A 262 5.88 -11.78 16.40
C VAL A 262 4.59 -11.34 17.05
N TYR A 263 4.58 -11.37 18.38
CA TYR A 263 3.44 -10.93 19.18
C TYR A 263 3.83 -9.69 19.98
N LEU A 264 3.04 -8.63 19.85
CA LEU A 264 3.20 -7.40 20.62
C LEU A 264 2.07 -7.26 21.61
N PHE A 265 2.42 -7.34 22.90
CA PHE A 265 1.53 -7.09 24.01
C PHE A 265 1.69 -5.66 24.47
N TRP A 266 0.56 -5.03 24.75
CA TRP A 266 0.51 -3.68 25.30
C TRP A 266 -0.50 -3.66 26.44
N LYS A 267 -0.09 -3.14 27.61
CA LYS A 267 -0.91 -3.15 28.84
C LYS A 267 -1.38 -4.56 29.21
N GLY A 268 -0.51 -5.56 29.00
CA GLY A 268 -0.78 -6.97 29.30
C GLY A 268 -1.69 -7.71 28.31
N VAL A 269 -2.21 -7.05 27.27
CA VAL A 269 -3.12 -7.64 26.29
C VAL A 269 -2.44 -7.71 24.93
N LEU A 270 -2.70 -8.76 24.14
CA LEU A 270 -2.22 -8.85 22.76
C LEU A 270 -2.80 -7.70 21.94
N TRP A 271 -1.92 -6.81 21.49
CA TRP A 271 -2.29 -5.64 20.70
C TRP A 271 -2.08 -5.87 19.20
N ARG A 272 -0.98 -6.52 18.81
CA ARG A 272 -0.70 -6.85 17.42
C ARG A 272 -0.07 -8.23 17.29
N GLU A 273 -0.45 -8.94 16.25
CA GLU A 273 0.19 -10.17 15.79
C GLU A 273 0.73 -9.94 14.38
N PHE A 274 1.99 -10.28 14.16
CA PHE A 274 2.67 -10.16 12.89
C PHE A 274 3.03 -11.54 12.37
N TYR A 275 2.80 -11.79 11.09
CA TYR A 275 3.53 -12.81 10.35
C TYR A 275 4.79 -12.19 9.74
N ILE A 276 5.88 -12.94 9.73
CA ILE A 276 7.13 -12.55 9.07
C ILE A 276 7.24 -13.33 7.77
N ASP A 277 7.37 -12.62 6.65
CA ASP A 277 7.56 -13.28 5.36
C ASP A 277 9.01 -13.77 5.15
N ASN A 278 9.25 -14.49 4.07
CA ASN A 278 10.58 -15.03 3.73
C ASN A 278 11.64 -13.95 3.42
N ASN A 279 11.23 -12.68 3.36
CA ASN A 279 12.10 -11.53 3.14
C ASN A 279 12.27 -10.67 4.42
N GLY A 280 11.71 -11.10 5.54
CA GLY A 280 11.79 -10.40 6.82
C GLY A 280 10.89 -9.16 6.93
N TYR A 281 9.80 -9.10 6.16
CA TYR A 281 8.76 -8.07 6.30
C TYR A 281 7.65 -8.53 7.24
N TYR A 282 7.10 -7.58 7.99
CA TYR A 282 6.01 -7.78 8.93
C TYR A 282 4.66 -7.56 8.25
N GLN A 283 3.76 -8.53 8.39
CA GLN A 283 2.37 -8.43 7.94
C GLN A 283 1.44 -8.56 9.14
N ASP A 284 0.67 -7.51 9.43
CA ASP A 284 -0.32 -7.53 10.51
C ASP A 284 -1.45 -8.53 10.24
N ILE A 285 -1.89 -9.18 11.32
CA ILE A 285 -3.09 -10.01 11.38
C ILE A 285 -4.15 -9.24 12.15
N ASP A 286 -5.41 -9.25 11.68
CA ASP A 286 -6.53 -8.65 12.42
C ASP A 286 -6.91 -9.54 13.62
N VAL A 287 -6.21 -9.32 14.73
CA VAL A 287 -6.36 -10.07 15.98
C VAL A 287 -7.81 -10.02 16.49
N GLU A 288 -8.44 -8.85 16.46
CA GLU A 288 -9.81 -8.66 16.98
C GLU A 288 -10.86 -9.39 16.12
N TYR A 289 -10.71 -9.34 14.79
CA TYR A 289 -11.56 -10.12 13.90
C TYR A 289 -11.44 -11.62 14.18
N HIS A 290 -10.22 -12.14 14.26
CA HIS A 290 -9.99 -13.56 14.48
C HIS A 290 -10.35 -14.01 15.90
N ARG A 291 -10.19 -13.16 16.91
CA ARG A 291 -10.60 -13.46 18.30
C ARG A 291 -12.11 -13.67 18.39
N ARG A 292 -12.91 -12.81 17.74
CA ARG A 292 -14.36 -12.99 17.64
C ARG A 292 -14.75 -14.31 16.96
N LEU A 293 -14.09 -14.64 15.85
CA LEU A 293 -14.35 -15.92 15.17
C LEU A 293 -14.01 -17.12 16.05
N PHE A 294 -12.91 -17.05 16.81
CA PHE A 294 -12.54 -18.08 17.76
C PHE A 294 -13.58 -18.24 18.87
N ASP A 295 -14.11 -17.13 19.41
CA ASP A 295 -15.18 -17.14 20.41
C ASP A 295 -16.51 -17.73 19.90
N GLU A 296 -16.81 -17.55 18.61
CA GLU A 296 -17.95 -18.19 17.97
C GLU A 296 -17.71 -19.69 17.73
N GLU A 297 -16.48 -20.08 17.38
CA GLU A 297 -16.10 -21.45 17.06
C GLU A 297 -16.00 -22.35 18.29
N LYS A 298 -15.51 -21.81 19.42
CA LYS A 298 -15.32 -22.59 20.67
C LYS A 298 -16.61 -23.20 21.22
N ASN A 299 -17.76 -22.61 20.90
CA ASN A 299 -19.08 -23.06 21.36
C ASN A 299 -19.74 -24.09 20.43
N LYS A 300 -19.09 -24.48 19.32
CA LYS A 300 -19.63 -25.45 18.36
C LYS A 300 -19.36 -26.89 18.81
N SER A 301 -20.22 -27.81 18.39
CA SER A 301 -20.10 -29.24 18.71
C SER A 301 -18.83 -29.90 18.14
N LYS A 302 -18.27 -29.34 17.08
CA LYS A 302 -16.98 -29.73 16.48
C LYS A 302 -16.19 -28.47 16.12
N PRO A 303 -15.44 -27.88 17.06
CA PRO A 303 -14.64 -26.68 16.81
C PRO A 303 -13.58 -26.96 15.76
N LYS A 304 -13.41 -26.04 14.81
CA LYS A 304 -12.33 -26.09 13.83
C LYS A 304 -11.15 -25.22 14.28
N THR A 305 -9.94 -25.65 13.96
CA THR A 305 -8.76 -24.79 14.07
C THR A 305 -8.84 -23.70 13.01
N LEU A 306 -8.88 -22.45 13.45
CA LEU A 306 -8.90 -21.28 12.57
C LEU A 306 -7.46 -20.81 12.35
N LYS A 307 -7.01 -20.85 11.10
CA LYS A 307 -5.79 -20.18 10.68
C LYS A 307 -6.06 -18.67 10.58
N ARG A 308 -5.19 -17.84 11.16
CA ARG A 308 -5.29 -16.38 11.05
C ARG A 308 -4.38 -15.91 9.95
N GLU A 309 -4.96 -15.25 8.95
CA GLU A 309 -4.27 -14.90 7.71
C GLU A 309 -3.57 -13.53 7.83
N PRO A 310 -2.33 -13.41 7.32
CA PRO A 310 -1.55 -12.19 7.39
C PRO A 310 -1.93 -11.21 6.28
N ASP A 311 -3.11 -10.60 6.43
CA ASP A 311 -3.67 -9.72 5.42
C ASP A 311 -3.01 -8.33 5.38
N GLY A 312 -2.25 -7.91 6.39
CA GLY A 312 -1.55 -6.62 6.40
C GLY A 312 -0.55 -6.47 5.24
N LEU A 313 -0.46 -5.26 4.68
CA LEU A 313 0.61 -4.95 3.72
C LEU A 313 1.99 -5.14 4.36
N PRO A 314 2.96 -5.76 3.67
CA PRO A 314 4.30 -5.97 4.20
C PRO A 314 5.00 -4.67 4.59
N LEU A 315 5.53 -4.61 5.83
CA LEU A 315 6.28 -3.47 6.38
C LEU A 315 7.70 -3.90 6.79
N ALA A 316 8.70 -3.07 6.52
CA ALA A 316 10.09 -3.34 6.94
C ALA A 316 10.33 -3.09 8.44
N GLN A 317 9.42 -2.38 9.11
CA GLN A 317 9.44 -2.12 10.55
C GLN A 317 8.01 -1.88 11.01
N PHE A 318 7.78 -2.00 12.31
CA PHE A 318 6.49 -1.68 12.93
C PHE A 318 6.65 -0.56 13.97
N TRP A 319 5.55 -0.06 14.49
CA TRP A 319 5.55 1.04 15.45
C TRP A 319 4.86 0.68 16.73
N VAL A 320 5.45 1.19 17.81
CA VAL A 320 4.98 0.95 19.16
C VAL A 320 4.77 2.28 19.89
N PRO A 321 3.72 2.39 20.73
CA PRO A 321 3.43 3.58 21.52
C PRO A 321 4.38 3.67 22.72
N TYR A 322 5.46 4.45 22.59
CA TYR A 322 6.36 4.69 23.71
C TYR A 322 5.75 5.66 24.73
N LYS A 323 5.15 6.76 24.25
CA LYS A 323 4.51 7.77 25.09
C LYS A 323 3.15 8.13 24.54
N ILE A 324 2.14 8.19 25.39
CA ILE A 324 0.76 8.49 25.00
C ILE A 324 0.19 9.51 25.97
N ALA A 325 -0.23 10.66 25.47
CA ALA A 325 -0.78 11.75 26.28
C ALA A 325 0.12 12.16 27.48
N GLY A 326 1.44 12.11 27.29
CA GLY A 326 2.45 12.43 28.30
C GLY A 326 2.88 11.22 29.14
N ASP A 327 2.09 10.14 29.16
CA ASP A 327 2.39 8.94 29.94
C ASP A 327 3.34 8.02 29.19
N VAL A 328 4.49 7.75 29.79
CA VAL A 328 5.47 6.77 29.31
C VAL A 328 4.92 5.36 29.53
N GLN A 329 4.93 4.54 28.47
CA GLN A 329 4.42 3.17 28.49
C GLN A 329 5.53 2.23 28.98
N GLN A 330 5.54 1.94 30.29
CA GLN A 330 6.55 1.11 30.94
C GLN A 330 5.95 0.15 31.99
N GLY A 331 6.67 -0.94 32.28
CA GLY A 331 6.30 -1.88 33.35
C GLY A 331 4.98 -2.60 33.05
N GLU A 332 3.97 -2.43 33.91
CA GLU A 332 2.65 -3.07 33.73
C GLU A 332 1.88 -2.51 32.51
N SER A 333 2.03 -1.20 32.23
CA SER A 333 1.46 -0.57 31.03
C SER A 333 2.39 -0.64 29.82
N GLY A 334 3.57 -1.25 30.00
CA GLY A 334 4.63 -1.35 29.01
C GLY A 334 4.31 -2.25 27.82
N LEU A 335 5.24 -2.22 26.88
CA LEU A 335 5.21 -3.00 25.65
C LEU A 335 6.12 -4.22 25.79
N LYS A 336 5.63 -5.38 25.37
CA LYS A 336 6.36 -6.65 25.44
C LYS A 336 6.26 -7.38 24.11
N LEU A 337 7.39 -7.87 23.62
CA LEU A 337 7.49 -8.59 22.36
C LEU A 337 7.97 -10.01 22.59
N PHE A 338 7.44 -10.97 21.85
CA PHE A 338 8.09 -12.27 21.71
C PHE A 338 7.89 -12.85 20.32
N PHE A 339 8.78 -13.78 19.97
CA PHE A 339 8.75 -14.51 18.71
C PHE A 339 8.27 -15.96 18.91
N SER A 340 7.57 -16.49 17.91
CA SER A 340 7.19 -17.89 17.85
C SER A 340 7.31 -18.38 16.41
N PRO A 341 8.00 -19.51 16.13
CA PRO A 341 8.10 -20.04 14.77
C PRO A 341 6.75 -20.48 14.21
N LYS A 342 5.76 -20.71 15.08
CA LYS A 342 4.39 -21.10 14.70
C LYS A 342 3.35 -20.16 15.30
N GLN A 343 2.23 -20.06 14.60
CA GLN A 343 1.08 -19.28 15.06
C GLN A 343 0.56 -19.86 16.37
N LYS A 344 0.62 -19.09 17.46
CA LYS A 344 0.09 -19.52 18.75
C LYS A 344 -1.44 -19.61 18.71
N PRO A 345 -2.06 -20.67 19.22
CA PRO A 345 -3.52 -20.69 19.33
C PRO A 345 -4.00 -19.70 20.40
N PHE A 346 -5.25 -19.22 20.27
CA PHE A 346 -5.78 -18.17 21.14
C PHE A 346 -5.81 -18.55 22.62
N ASN A 347 -6.07 -19.81 22.96
CA ASN A 347 -6.02 -20.27 24.36
C ASN A 347 -4.64 -20.07 25.00
N GLN A 348 -3.55 -20.19 24.23
CA GLN A 348 -2.20 -19.90 24.73
C GLN A 348 -1.97 -18.40 24.86
N ILE A 349 -2.51 -17.59 23.95
CA ILE A 349 -2.46 -16.13 24.02
C ILE A 349 -3.21 -15.66 25.28
N GLU A 350 -4.44 -16.11 25.49
CA GLU A 350 -5.25 -15.80 26.69
C GLU A 350 -4.57 -16.24 27.99
N ALA A 351 -3.83 -17.35 27.97
CA ALA A 351 -3.03 -17.80 29.11
C ALA A 351 -1.84 -16.88 29.42
N LEU A 352 -1.30 -16.16 28.44
CA LEU A 352 -0.28 -15.12 28.64
C LEU A 352 -0.90 -13.81 29.11
N GLU A 353 -2.07 -13.43 28.57
CA GLU A 353 -2.80 -12.22 28.97
C GLU A 353 -3.30 -12.28 30.42
N SER A 354 -3.64 -13.48 30.90
CA SER A 354 -4.13 -13.71 32.26
C SER A 354 -3.03 -13.85 33.32
N ASP A 355 -1.76 -13.98 32.93
CA ASP A 355 -0.64 -14.22 33.84
C ASP A 355 0.58 -13.37 33.46
N PRO A 356 0.75 -12.19 34.08
CA PRO A 356 1.86 -11.29 33.80
C PRO A 356 3.24 -11.94 34.01
N ALA A 357 3.36 -12.89 34.95
CA ALA A 357 4.62 -13.57 35.21
C ALA A 357 4.99 -14.52 34.07
N LYS A 358 4.01 -15.24 33.50
CA LYS A 358 4.22 -16.05 32.29
C LYS A 358 4.57 -15.18 31.10
N LEU A 359 3.87 -14.07 30.89
CA LEU A 359 4.18 -13.14 29.80
C LEU A 359 5.61 -12.60 29.93
N ASN A 360 6.01 -12.13 31.11
CA ASN A 360 7.37 -11.64 31.36
C ASN A 360 8.44 -12.69 31.12
N LYS A 361 8.14 -13.97 31.39
CA LYS A 361 9.10 -15.05 31.19
C LYS A 361 9.41 -15.33 29.71
N VAL A 362 8.43 -15.12 28.83
CA VAL A 362 8.54 -15.48 27.40
C VAL A 362 8.79 -14.29 26.49
N SER A 363 8.79 -13.06 27.02
CA SER A 363 8.87 -11.83 26.22
C SER A 363 10.01 -10.92 26.63
N SER A 364 10.49 -10.15 25.67
CA SER A 364 11.43 -9.05 25.86
C SER A 364 10.64 -7.77 26.15
N SER A 365 11.05 -7.04 27.20
CA SER A 365 10.47 -5.74 27.52
C SER A 365 11.02 -4.65 26.58
N LEU A 366 10.18 -3.68 26.23
CA LEU A 366 10.58 -2.46 25.52
C LEU A 366 10.63 -1.23 26.45
N ASP A 367 10.76 -1.43 27.76
CA ASP A 367 10.85 -0.31 28.70
C ASP A 367 12.06 0.61 28.45
N GLU A 368 13.10 0.06 27.82
CA GLU A 368 14.31 0.79 27.41
C GLU A 368 14.07 1.90 26.38
N LEU A 369 12.90 1.92 25.73
CA LEU A 369 12.51 3.00 24.83
C LEU A 369 12.45 4.38 25.51
N SER A 370 12.33 4.39 26.84
CA SER A 370 12.43 5.62 27.66
C SER A 370 13.72 6.39 27.49
N HIS A 371 14.80 5.73 27.06
CA HIS A 371 16.06 6.38 26.76
C HIS A 371 15.93 7.48 25.70
N TYR A 372 14.94 7.37 24.81
CA TYR A 372 14.69 8.35 23.77
C TYR A 372 14.42 9.75 24.31
N SER A 373 13.70 9.88 25.44
CA SER A 373 13.32 11.21 25.94
C SER A 373 14.52 12.07 26.32
N ASP A 374 15.59 11.44 26.82
CA ASP A 374 16.82 12.12 27.19
C ASP A 374 17.80 12.20 26.01
N ALA A 375 18.01 11.10 25.28
CA ALA A 375 19.08 10.99 24.28
C ALA A 375 18.65 11.42 22.87
N LYS A 376 17.35 11.50 22.59
CA LYS A 376 16.76 11.70 21.25
C LYS A 376 17.28 10.71 20.20
N SER A 377 17.84 9.61 20.66
CA SER A 377 18.48 8.57 19.87
C SER A 377 18.48 7.27 20.66
N PHE A 378 18.80 6.17 19.99
CA PHE A 378 18.92 4.87 20.62
C PHE A 378 20.38 4.42 20.65
N SER A 379 20.68 3.50 21.57
CA SER A 379 21.98 2.88 21.71
C SER A 379 21.81 1.46 22.23
N ALA A 380 22.87 0.64 22.17
CA ALA A 380 22.84 -0.72 22.69
C ALA A 380 22.60 -0.74 24.21
N LEU A 381 21.49 -1.36 24.62
CA LEU A 381 21.09 -1.59 26.02
C LEU A 381 20.97 -3.10 26.29
N GLU A 382 20.13 -3.57 27.21
CA GLU A 382 19.96 -5.01 27.49
C GLU A 382 19.11 -5.66 26.39
N PHE A 383 17.89 -5.18 26.17
CA PHE A 383 16.93 -5.78 25.23
C PHE A 383 16.85 -5.07 23.87
N THR A 384 17.42 -3.87 23.76
CA THR A 384 17.36 -3.05 22.57
C THR A 384 18.73 -2.58 22.08
N SER A 385 18.81 -2.15 20.83
CA SER A 385 19.92 -1.36 20.30
C SER A 385 19.45 -0.39 19.22
N ASP A 386 20.33 0.49 18.77
CA ASP A 386 20.15 1.15 17.49
C ASP A 386 20.42 0.18 16.32
N VAL A 387 19.85 0.49 15.16
CA VAL A 387 20.04 -0.28 13.93
C VAL A 387 21.47 -0.23 13.38
N ASP A 388 22.19 0.87 13.59
CA ASP A 388 23.53 1.07 13.04
C ASP A 388 24.57 0.15 13.72
N SER A 389 24.40 -0.12 15.01
CA SER A 389 25.26 -1.00 15.80
C SER A 389 24.88 -2.48 15.75
N ALA A 390 23.71 -2.82 15.19
CA ALA A 390 23.22 -4.19 15.17
C ALA A 390 24.08 -5.10 14.28
N VAL A 391 24.45 -6.25 14.83
CA VAL A 391 25.20 -7.31 14.13
C VAL A 391 24.24 -8.45 13.80
N VAL A 392 24.42 -9.03 12.60
CA VAL A 392 23.63 -10.18 12.12
C VAL A 392 24.59 -11.36 11.97
N HIS A 393 24.22 -12.49 12.55
CA HIS A 393 24.94 -13.75 12.46
C HIS A 393 24.89 -14.34 11.04
N ASP A 394 25.99 -14.95 10.61
CA ASP A 394 26.06 -15.67 9.34
C ASP A 394 25.42 -17.06 9.51
N ILE A 395 24.31 -17.32 8.81
CA ILE A 395 23.51 -18.53 9.01
C ILE A 395 24.21 -19.78 8.45
N THR A 396 24.19 -20.84 9.25
CA THR A 396 24.72 -22.18 8.95
C THR A 396 23.59 -23.21 8.86
N GLU A 397 23.92 -24.45 8.45
CA GLU A 397 22.93 -25.53 8.37
C GLU A 397 22.41 -26.01 9.74
N ASP A 398 23.16 -25.74 10.81
CA ASP A 398 22.80 -26.10 12.18
C ASP A 398 21.84 -25.07 12.82
N ASP A 399 21.67 -23.92 12.18
CA ASP A 399 20.80 -22.86 12.68
C ASP A 399 19.34 -23.12 12.34
N MET A 400 18.46 -22.52 13.14
CA MET A 400 17.03 -22.71 12.98
C MET A 400 16.53 -22.15 11.64
N PRO A 401 15.58 -22.83 10.96
CA PRO A 401 15.20 -22.51 9.58
C PRO A 401 14.50 -21.14 9.43
N TRP A 402 14.03 -20.54 10.52
CA TRP A 402 13.41 -19.21 10.51
C TRP A 402 14.43 -18.05 10.61
N PHE A 403 15.73 -18.33 10.65
CA PHE A 403 16.75 -17.29 10.66
C PHE A 403 17.30 -16.97 9.26
N SER A 404 17.74 -15.72 9.07
CA SER A 404 18.37 -15.25 7.85
C SER A 404 19.55 -14.33 8.17
N ASP A 405 20.59 -14.42 7.35
CA ASP A 405 21.72 -13.49 7.32
C ASP A 405 21.51 -12.33 6.33
N LYS A 406 20.35 -12.30 5.64
CA LYS A 406 20.03 -11.29 4.63
C LYS A 406 19.79 -9.91 5.25
N GLN A 407 20.82 -9.08 5.24
CA GLN A 407 20.77 -7.75 5.89
C GLN A 407 20.22 -6.63 4.99
N ALA A 408 19.76 -6.92 3.78
CA ALA A 408 19.41 -5.88 2.80
C ALA A 408 18.32 -4.92 3.32
N VAL A 409 17.30 -5.45 4.00
CA VAL A 409 16.25 -4.64 4.63
C VAL A 409 16.81 -3.88 5.83
N LEU A 410 17.52 -4.56 6.74
CA LEU A 410 18.14 -3.95 7.91
C LEU A 410 19.00 -2.74 7.55
N ARG A 411 19.96 -2.93 6.64
CA ARG A 411 20.93 -1.90 6.25
C ARG A 411 20.32 -0.77 5.43
N SER A 412 19.14 -0.98 4.85
CA SER A 412 18.36 0.12 4.25
C SER A 412 17.83 1.11 5.29
N LEU A 413 17.80 0.71 6.56
CA LEU A 413 17.32 1.48 7.69
C LEU A 413 18.46 2.17 8.47
N ASP A 414 19.72 2.02 8.07
CA ASP A 414 20.83 2.72 8.73
C ASP A 414 20.59 4.24 8.76
N LYS A 415 20.97 4.88 9.86
CA LYS A 415 20.81 6.32 10.13
C LYS A 415 19.35 6.81 10.19
N SER A 416 18.38 5.90 10.31
CA SER A 416 16.96 6.27 10.44
C SER A 416 16.47 6.37 11.89
N ASN A 417 17.37 6.15 12.87
CA ASN A 417 17.05 6.15 14.30
C ASN A 417 15.99 5.09 14.68
N ILE A 418 16.08 3.91 14.04
CA ILE A 418 15.21 2.76 14.32
C ILE A 418 15.81 1.90 15.43
N VAL A 419 14.92 1.39 16.29
CA VAL A 419 15.28 0.46 17.37
C VAL A 419 15.28 -0.97 16.85
N ILE A 420 16.31 -1.71 17.23
CA ILE A 420 16.33 -3.15 17.17
C ILE A 420 15.88 -3.70 18.52
N ALA A 421 14.82 -4.49 18.51
CA ALA A 421 14.39 -5.27 19.66
C ALA A 421 14.92 -6.69 19.53
N TYR A 422 15.61 -7.18 20.56
CA TYR A 422 16.13 -8.53 20.57
C TYR A 422 15.13 -9.49 21.21
N LEU A 423 14.75 -10.53 20.47
CA LEU A 423 13.77 -11.54 20.88
C LEU A 423 14.46 -12.88 21.09
N ASP A 424 13.87 -13.74 21.92
CA ASP A 424 14.28 -15.13 21.98
C ASP A 424 13.83 -15.86 20.71
N GLY A 425 14.79 -16.17 19.84
CA GLY A 425 14.60 -16.98 18.64
C GLY A 425 14.95 -18.45 18.85
N HIS A 426 15.54 -18.79 19.99
CA HIS A 426 15.96 -20.15 20.30
C HIS A 426 14.72 -21.01 20.52
N ASN A 427 14.76 -22.23 19.98
CA ASN A 427 13.68 -23.18 20.16
C ASN A 427 14.23 -24.58 20.38
N ASN A 428 13.70 -25.26 21.39
CA ASN A 428 13.93 -26.68 21.54
C ASN A 428 13.07 -27.41 20.51
N GLY A 429 13.71 -27.91 19.45
CA GLY A 429 13.03 -28.56 18.35
C GLY A 429 13.98 -29.33 17.46
N PHE A 430 13.42 -29.97 16.44
CA PHE A 430 14.15 -30.56 15.33
C PHE A 430 13.23 -30.67 14.11
N GLN A 431 13.83 -30.76 12.92
CA GLN A 431 13.11 -31.00 11.68
C GLN A 431 13.13 -32.51 11.36
N VAL A 432 11.96 -33.11 11.22
CA VAL A 432 11.83 -34.46 10.69
C VAL A 432 11.79 -34.38 9.18
N ARG A 433 12.74 -35.01 8.48
CA ARG A 433 12.76 -35.12 7.02
C ARG A 433 12.45 -36.55 6.62
N LEU A 434 11.48 -36.73 5.74
CA LEU A 434 11.13 -38.02 5.17
C LEU A 434 11.54 -38.02 3.70
N GLU A 435 12.38 -38.97 3.31
CA GLU A 435 12.74 -39.19 1.92
C GLU A 435 11.54 -39.74 1.15
N VAL A 436 11.18 -39.09 0.04
CA VAL A 436 9.99 -39.42 -0.77
C VAL A 436 10.34 -39.89 -2.18
N ASN A 437 11.63 -40.07 -2.47
CA ASN A 437 12.11 -40.69 -3.70
C ASN A 437 12.77 -42.01 -3.33
N ASP A 438 12.15 -43.11 -3.72
CA ASP A 438 12.72 -44.45 -3.59
C ASP A 438 14.09 -44.45 -4.28
N ILE A 439 15.17 -44.74 -3.54
CA ILE A 439 16.57 -44.77 -4.04
C ILE A 439 16.68 -45.63 -5.31
N ASP A 440 15.78 -46.61 -5.47
CA ASP A 440 15.74 -47.52 -6.61
C ASP A 440 14.97 -46.99 -7.84
N ARG A 441 14.13 -45.95 -7.71
CA ARG A 441 13.22 -45.52 -8.80
C ARG A 441 13.70 -44.30 -9.59
N GLN A 442 14.68 -43.53 -9.10
CA GLN A 442 15.27 -42.36 -9.77
C GLN A 442 14.24 -41.44 -10.48
N ILE A 443 13.08 -41.20 -9.85
CA ILE A 443 12.04 -40.36 -10.45
C ILE A 443 12.52 -38.90 -10.35
N PRO A 444 12.50 -38.11 -11.44
CA PRO A 444 12.82 -36.68 -11.36
C PRO A 444 11.89 -35.97 -10.37
N GLU A 445 12.41 -35.03 -9.57
CA GLU A 445 11.62 -34.28 -8.58
C GLU A 445 10.41 -33.56 -9.19
N SER A 446 10.50 -33.16 -10.46
CA SER A 446 9.39 -32.56 -11.23
C SER A 446 8.22 -33.52 -11.52
N GLU A 447 8.44 -34.83 -11.38
CA GLU A 447 7.45 -35.88 -11.61
C GLU A 447 6.90 -36.46 -10.30
N LEU A 448 7.47 -36.09 -9.14
CA LEU A 448 6.94 -36.46 -7.84
C LEU A 448 5.72 -35.60 -7.51
N ASP A 449 4.61 -36.24 -7.15
CA ASP A 449 3.39 -35.52 -6.83
C ASP A 449 3.15 -35.47 -5.32
N ALA A 450 3.35 -34.29 -4.73
CA ALA A 450 3.34 -34.10 -3.29
C ALA A 450 2.00 -34.42 -2.60
N TRP A 451 0.90 -34.55 -3.37
CA TRP A 451 -0.38 -34.98 -2.80
C TRP A 451 -0.40 -36.43 -2.33
N GLU A 452 0.47 -37.30 -2.84
CA GLU A 452 0.57 -38.70 -2.40
C GLU A 452 0.95 -38.78 -0.91
N TYR A 453 1.65 -37.77 -0.43
CA TYR A 453 2.12 -37.61 0.95
C TYR A 453 1.17 -36.77 1.82
N ASN A 454 0.03 -36.36 1.27
CA ASN A 454 -0.90 -35.49 1.97
C ASN A 454 -1.59 -36.24 3.13
N GLY A 455 -1.46 -35.70 4.33
CA GLY A 455 -2.03 -36.28 5.54
C GLY A 455 -1.05 -37.10 6.36
N LEU A 456 0.20 -37.20 5.95
CA LEU A 456 1.28 -37.65 6.82
C LEU A 456 1.49 -36.67 7.97
N ILE A 457 1.65 -37.22 9.17
CA ILE A 457 1.89 -36.47 10.41
C ILE A 457 3.01 -37.12 11.22
N ALA A 458 3.86 -36.28 11.81
CA ALA A 458 4.77 -36.64 12.88
C ALA A 458 4.08 -36.38 14.22
N ILE A 459 4.11 -37.34 15.13
CA ILE A 459 3.51 -37.22 16.46
C ILE A 459 4.62 -37.41 17.48
N LEU A 460 4.91 -36.40 18.29
CA LEU A 460 5.85 -36.52 19.40
C LEU A 460 5.06 -36.43 20.71
N GLU A 461 5.21 -37.44 21.55
CA GLU A 461 4.57 -37.55 22.86
C GLU A 461 5.65 -37.62 23.93
N ASP A 462 5.43 -36.93 25.05
CA ASP A 462 6.20 -37.14 26.28
C ASP A 462 5.58 -38.29 27.09
N GLU A 463 6.37 -39.27 27.47
CA GLU A 463 5.93 -40.40 28.31
C GLU A 463 5.80 -39.99 29.78
N GLU A 464 6.37 -38.85 30.17
CA GLU A 464 6.39 -38.36 31.55
C GLU A 464 5.38 -37.23 31.81
N SER A 465 4.66 -36.75 30.80
CA SER A 465 3.65 -35.69 30.93
C SER A 465 2.53 -35.78 29.87
N ASP A 466 1.53 -34.91 29.97
CA ASP A 466 0.48 -34.80 28.95
C ASP A 466 0.92 -34.01 27.70
N TRP A 467 2.22 -33.66 27.59
CA TRP A 467 2.72 -32.92 26.44
C TRP A 467 2.73 -33.80 25.18
N ARG A 468 2.07 -33.32 24.13
CA ARG A 468 2.02 -33.96 22.82
C ARG A 468 1.94 -32.91 21.74
N VAL A 469 2.60 -33.16 20.63
CA VAL A 469 2.48 -32.36 19.40
C VAL A 469 2.22 -33.27 18.20
N ASN A 470 1.36 -32.80 17.29
CA ASN A 470 1.07 -33.47 16.03
C ASN A 470 1.39 -32.48 14.91
N GLU A 471 2.35 -32.81 14.06
CA GLU A 471 2.86 -31.94 13.01
C GLU A 471 2.63 -32.57 11.65
N ALA A 472 1.92 -31.88 10.77
CA ALA A 472 1.75 -32.33 9.40
C ALA A 472 3.04 -32.12 8.61
N PHE A 473 3.37 -33.07 7.74
CA PHE A 473 4.40 -32.86 6.75
C PHE A 473 3.93 -31.85 5.71
N GLU A 474 4.81 -30.91 5.39
CA GLU A 474 4.57 -29.96 4.31
C GLU A 474 4.52 -30.73 2.98
N PRO A 475 3.45 -30.57 2.17
CA PRO A 475 3.34 -31.22 0.86
C PRO A 475 4.17 -30.46 -0.18
N ILE A 476 5.42 -30.18 0.16
CA ILE A 476 6.41 -29.51 -0.68
C ILE A 476 7.64 -30.39 -0.63
N ILE A 477 8.05 -30.88 -1.80
CA ILE A 477 9.25 -31.70 -1.94
C ILE A 477 10.42 -30.75 -2.15
N HIS A 478 11.46 -30.91 -1.34
CA HIS A 478 12.71 -30.18 -1.47
C HIS A 478 13.88 -31.16 -1.38
N ASN A 479 14.64 -31.26 -2.48
CA ASN A 479 15.77 -32.18 -2.62
C ASN A 479 15.37 -33.64 -2.35
N GLY A 480 14.15 -34.03 -2.74
CA GLY A 480 13.63 -35.39 -2.53
C GLY A 480 13.10 -35.68 -1.12
N TYR A 481 12.97 -34.67 -0.26
CA TYR A 481 12.40 -34.81 1.09
C TYR A 481 11.12 -33.98 1.25
N ILE A 482 10.19 -34.50 2.05
CA ILE A 482 9.16 -33.69 2.73
C ILE A 482 9.58 -33.50 4.18
N SER A 483 9.09 -32.44 4.82
CA SER A 483 9.50 -32.14 6.21
C SER A 483 8.37 -31.75 7.14
N ALA A 484 8.55 -32.05 8.41
CA ALA A 484 7.71 -31.61 9.52
C ALA A 484 8.60 -31.00 10.60
N LEU A 485 8.36 -29.74 10.95
CA LEU A 485 9.12 -29.04 11.97
C LEU A 485 8.47 -29.26 13.34
N ILE A 486 9.18 -29.87 14.29
CA ILE A 486 8.72 -30.02 15.67
C ILE A 486 9.35 -28.92 16.52
N THR A 487 8.54 -28.21 17.31
CA THR A 487 8.97 -27.04 18.10
C THR A 487 8.45 -27.10 19.53
N ASN A 488 9.07 -26.32 20.43
CA ASN A 488 8.69 -26.18 21.83
C ASN A 488 8.72 -27.49 22.62
N ILE A 489 9.71 -28.34 22.33
CA ILE A 489 9.95 -29.58 23.08
C ILE A 489 10.37 -29.22 24.51
N PRO A 490 9.73 -29.80 25.54
CA PRO A 490 10.14 -29.58 26.92
C PRO A 490 11.60 -30.00 27.14
N PRO A 491 12.39 -29.23 27.91
CA PRO A 491 13.80 -29.54 28.13
C PRO A 491 14.03 -30.80 28.98
N LYS A 492 12.97 -31.31 29.63
CA LYS A 492 12.96 -32.53 30.44
C LYS A 492 11.76 -33.37 30.00
N GLY A 493 11.92 -34.68 30.01
CA GLY A 493 10.92 -35.64 29.60
C GLY A 493 11.55 -36.80 28.86
N LYS A 494 10.71 -37.74 28.45
CA LYS A 494 11.08 -38.88 27.62
C LYS A 494 10.15 -38.95 26.44
N PHE A 495 10.68 -38.77 25.25
CA PHE A 495 9.90 -38.54 24.06
C PHE A 495 9.87 -39.77 23.17
N THR A 496 8.70 -40.00 22.59
CA THR A 496 8.45 -41.07 21.63
C THR A 496 7.87 -40.46 20.37
N LEU A 497 8.56 -40.67 19.25
CA LEU A 497 8.18 -40.15 17.94
C LEU A 497 7.46 -41.23 17.14
N TYR A 498 6.33 -40.85 16.59
CA TYR A 498 5.53 -41.68 15.70
C TYR A 498 5.34 -40.98 14.37
N PHE A 499 5.21 -41.80 13.34
CA PHE A 499 4.81 -41.42 12.01
C PHE A 499 3.43 -42.02 11.74
N ALA A 500 2.49 -41.23 11.24
CA ALA A 500 1.14 -41.70 10.97
C ALA A 500 0.52 -41.03 9.74
N ASN A 501 -0.54 -41.62 9.21
CA ASN A 501 -1.40 -40.98 8.22
C ASN A 501 -2.76 -40.66 8.85
N ARG A 502 -3.19 -39.39 8.77
CA ARG A 502 -4.46 -38.91 9.34
C ARG A 502 -5.72 -39.64 8.83
N HIS A 503 -5.60 -40.40 7.73
CA HIS A 503 -6.70 -41.12 7.09
C HIS A 503 -6.70 -42.64 7.33
N GLY A 504 -5.69 -43.20 8.01
CA GLY A 504 -5.59 -44.65 8.25
C GLY A 504 -5.66 -45.00 9.73
N GLU A 505 -6.66 -45.81 10.12
CA GLU A 505 -6.91 -46.22 11.51
C GLU A 505 -5.76 -47.05 12.13
N ASP A 506 -4.93 -47.70 11.31
CA ASP A 506 -3.78 -48.55 11.72
C ASP A 506 -2.40 -47.99 11.27
N SER A 507 -2.30 -46.71 10.93
CA SER A 507 -1.13 -46.17 10.21
C SER A 507 0.06 -45.71 11.07
N ARG A 508 0.04 -45.97 12.39
CA ARG A 508 1.03 -45.44 13.34
C ARG A 508 2.29 -46.32 13.40
N VAL A 509 3.39 -45.83 12.85
CA VAL A 509 4.73 -46.42 12.94
C VAL A 509 5.52 -45.70 14.04
N THR A 510 6.19 -46.44 14.93
CA THR A 510 7.07 -45.83 15.94
C THR A 510 8.47 -45.69 15.34
N LEU A 511 9.06 -44.49 15.42
CA LEU A 511 10.41 -44.21 14.91
C LEU A 511 11.46 -44.36 16.01
N PHE A 512 11.21 -43.80 17.19
CA PHE A 512 11.99 -44.06 18.40
C PHE A 512 11.11 -43.95 19.64
N LYS A 513 11.61 -44.45 20.77
CA LYS A 513 10.88 -44.49 22.03
C LYS A 513 11.74 -44.07 23.23
N GLY A 514 11.15 -43.24 24.09
CA GLY A 514 11.65 -42.96 25.44
C GLY A 514 12.97 -42.20 25.50
N LEU A 515 13.28 -41.39 24.48
CA LEU A 515 14.54 -40.62 24.39
C LEU A 515 14.40 -39.26 25.07
N THR A 516 15.42 -38.81 25.77
CA THR A 516 15.51 -37.43 26.26
C THR A 516 15.79 -36.46 25.11
N TYR A 517 15.54 -35.16 25.31
CA TYR A 517 15.85 -34.14 24.29
C TYR A 517 17.32 -34.15 23.87
N GLN A 518 18.25 -34.34 24.81
CA GLN A 518 19.69 -34.42 24.52
C GLN A 518 20.05 -35.64 23.67
N GLU A 519 19.42 -36.78 23.92
CA GLU A 519 19.62 -37.98 23.11
C GLU A 519 19.05 -37.79 21.69
N MET A 520 17.87 -37.19 21.55
CA MET A 520 17.25 -36.94 20.24
C MET A 520 18.08 -36.04 19.32
N VAL A 521 18.81 -35.07 19.88
CA VAL A 521 19.63 -34.10 19.12
C VAL A 521 21.11 -34.50 19.06
N ALA A 522 21.47 -35.67 19.58
CA ALA A 522 22.83 -36.18 19.45
C ALA A 522 23.08 -36.70 18.02
N ASN A 523 24.28 -36.44 17.49
CA ASN A 523 24.65 -36.75 16.09
C ASN A 523 24.78 -38.26 15.79
N ASP A 524 24.57 -39.13 16.76
CA ASP A 524 24.81 -40.58 16.72
C ASP A 524 23.56 -41.42 17.01
N LEU A 525 22.35 -40.84 16.84
CA LEU A 525 21.12 -41.58 17.05
C LEU A 525 20.91 -42.66 15.98
N GLU A 526 21.35 -43.88 16.28
CA GLU A 526 20.99 -45.08 15.51
C GLU A 526 19.54 -45.46 15.83
N LEU A 527 18.65 -45.22 14.87
CA LEU A 527 17.26 -45.68 14.96
C LEU A 527 17.19 -47.15 14.56
N ASP A 528 16.54 -47.97 15.40
CA ASP A 528 16.18 -49.33 15.01
C ASP A 528 15.35 -49.26 13.73
N ALA A 529 15.68 -50.09 12.74
CA ALA A 529 14.88 -50.20 11.53
C ALA A 529 13.43 -50.49 11.94
N PRO A 530 12.43 -49.72 11.44
CA PRO A 530 11.05 -49.93 11.82
C PRO A 530 10.67 -51.38 11.51
N GLU A 531 9.97 -52.04 12.45
CA GLU A 531 9.40 -53.36 12.15
C GLU A 531 8.60 -53.25 10.86
N PRO A 532 8.87 -54.11 9.85
CA PRO A 532 8.22 -54.00 8.56
C PRO A 532 6.71 -54.03 8.77
N ALA A 533 6.02 -52.98 8.33
CA ALA A 533 4.57 -52.93 8.38
C ALA A 533 4.03 -54.20 7.71
N GLN A 534 3.21 -54.97 8.44
CA GLN A 534 2.52 -56.08 7.80
C GLN A 534 1.64 -55.49 6.70
N PRO A 535 1.74 -55.97 5.45
CA PRO A 535 0.94 -55.45 4.36
C PRO A 535 -0.52 -55.56 4.76
N VAL A 536 -1.21 -54.42 4.84
CA VAL A 536 -2.66 -54.40 4.93
C VAL A 536 -3.15 -55.03 3.63
N GLU A 537 -3.77 -56.21 3.70
CA GLU A 537 -4.48 -56.81 2.58
C GLU A 537 -5.66 -55.89 2.23
N LEU A 538 -5.40 -54.88 1.40
CA LEU A 538 -6.45 -54.07 0.77
C LEU A 538 -7.27 -55.01 -0.10
N ASP A 539 -8.57 -55.13 0.20
CA ASP A 539 -9.44 -55.95 -0.63
C ASP A 539 -9.50 -55.41 -2.07
N ALA A 540 -9.83 -56.28 -3.03
CA ALA A 540 -9.86 -55.93 -4.44
C ALA A 540 -10.83 -54.77 -4.76
N GLN A 541 -11.78 -54.49 -3.86
CA GLN A 541 -12.75 -53.42 -3.99
C GLN A 541 -12.12 -52.07 -3.63
N GLN A 542 -11.35 -51.99 -2.56
CA GLN A 542 -10.58 -50.82 -2.15
C GLN A 542 -9.47 -50.50 -3.17
N GLN A 543 -8.77 -51.52 -3.68
CA GLN A 543 -7.80 -51.32 -4.77
C GLN A 543 -8.47 -50.81 -6.05
N GLY A 544 -9.67 -51.33 -6.37
CA GLY A 544 -10.47 -50.87 -7.51
C GLY A 544 -10.93 -49.42 -7.38
N LEU A 545 -11.31 -48.99 -6.17
CA LEU A 545 -11.73 -47.62 -5.89
C LEU A 545 -10.57 -46.62 -5.96
N ILE A 546 -9.40 -46.98 -5.43
CA ILE A 546 -8.19 -46.17 -5.52
C ILE A 546 -7.76 -46.00 -6.99
N LYS A 547 -7.77 -47.10 -7.76
CA LYS A 547 -7.45 -47.07 -9.18
C LYS A 547 -8.44 -46.21 -9.98
N ALA A 548 -9.74 -46.36 -9.74
CA ALA A 548 -10.77 -45.58 -10.42
C ALA A 548 -10.67 -44.08 -10.07
N SER A 549 -10.34 -43.74 -8.82
CA SER A 549 -10.12 -42.36 -8.38
C SER A 549 -8.90 -41.74 -9.06
N ASN A 550 -7.79 -42.49 -9.17
CA ASN A 550 -6.58 -42.03 -9.84
C ASN A 550 -6.78 -41.90 -11.36
N ASP A 551 -7.54 -42.81 -11.98
CA ASP A 551 -7.89 -42.74 -13.41
C ASP A 551 -8.78 -41.53 -13.71
N GLN A 552 -9.80 -41.25 -12.87
CA GLN A 552 -10.62 -40.03 -12.99
C GLN A 552 -9.80 -38.76 -12.84
N ARG A 553 -8.82 -38.76 -11.94
CA ARG A 553 -7.98 -37.60 -11.66
C ARG A 553 -6.99 -37.32 -12.78
N THR A 554 -6.40 -38.37 -13.35
CA THR A 554 -5.55 -38.30 -14.55
C THR A 554 -6.35 -37.76 -15.75
N ALA A 555 -7.62 -38.18 -15.87
CA ALA A 555 -8.52 -37.66 -16.89
C ALA A 555 -8.87 -36.18 -16.69
N MET A 556 -9.09 -35.73 -15.45
CA MET A 556 -9.33 -34.32 -15.13
C MET A 556 -8.09 -33.44 -15.36
N GLN A 557 -6.89 -33.90 -15.00
CA GLN A 557 -5.65 -33.15 -15.26
C GLN A 557 -5.41 -32.96 -16.76
N LYS A 558 -5.67 -33.97 -17.59
CA LYS A 558 -5.62 -33.85 -19.06
C LYS A 558 -6.66 -32.88 -19.64
N LEU A 559 -7.76 -32.64 -18.93
CA LEU A 559 -8.83 -31.72 -19.34
C LEU A 559 -8.54 -30.27 -18.94
N ILE A 560 -7.74 -30.05 -17.90
CA ILE A 560 -7.42 -28.72 -17.36
C ILE A 560 -6.10 -28.18 -17.93
N PHE A 561 -5.13 -29.06 -18.18
CA PHE A 561 -3.77 -28.69 -18.63
C PHE A 561 -3.39 -29.24 -20.01
N GLY A 562 -4.36 -29.83 -20.73
CA GLY A 562 -4.22 -30.24 -22.13
C GLY A 562 -4.50 -29.11 -23.12
#